data_AF-A0A4Z0BY47-F1
#
_entry.id   AF-A0A4Z0BY47-F1
#
_cell.length_a   1.000
_cell.length_b   1.000
_cell.length_c   1.000
_cell.angle_alpha   90.00
_cell.angle_beta   90.00
_cell.angle_gamma   90.00
#
_symmetry.space_group_name_H-M   'P 1'
#
loop_
_entity.id
_entity.type
_entity.pdbx_description
1 polymer ?
#
loop_
_entity_poly.entity_id
_entity_poly.type
_entity_poly.pdbx_seq_one_letter_code
_entity_poly.pdbx_strand_id
1 'polypeptide(L)'
;MKRSAALTVVLVVLACAAGAQDRIDPDAERARIDIERSAAQAQFAREELACRARFAVNDCVAEARTRLRAMLAALRRQELAVNTAERQREGEARRRELDERAREAGSAPVR
;
A
#
# COMPACT_ATOMS: atom_id res chain seq x y z
N MET A 1 -13.83 -3.95 -46.53
CA MET A 1 -14.47 -4.74 -45.44
C MET A 1 -13.44 -5.35 -44.48
N LYS A 2 -12.45 -4.60 -43.96
CA LYS A 2 -11.42 -5.13 -43.03
C LYS A 2 -11.05 -4.18 -41.87
N ARG A 3 -11.70 -3.02 -41.74
CA ARG A 3 -11.39 -2.01 -40.69
C ARG A 3 -12.22 -2.17 -39.41
N SER A 4 -13.34 -2.90 -39.48
CA SER A 4 -14.27 -3.09 -38.35
C SER A 4 -13.81 -4.14 -37.34
N ALA A 5 -12.90 -5.05 -37.73
CA ALA A 5 -12.36 -6.09 -36.85
C ALA A 5 -11.25 -5.58 -35.91
N ALA A 6 -10.60 -4.47 -36.25
CA ALA A 6 -9.54 -3.90 -35.42
C ALA A 6 -10.10 -3.13 -34.22
N LEU A 7 -11.29 -2.52 -34.37
CA LEU A 7 -11.92 -1.71 -33.32
C LEU A 7 -12.49 -2.57 -32.17
N THR A 8 -12.96 -3.79 -32.48
CA THR A 8 -13.50 -4.72 -31.47
C THR A 8 -12.42 -5.41 -30.64
N VAL A 9 -11.22 -5.62 -31.18
CA VAL A 9 -10.10 -6.23 -30.43
C VAL A 9 -9.55 -5.27 -29.37
N VAL A 10 -9.57 -3.96 -29.62
CA VAL A 10 -9.09 -2.95 -28.64
C VAL A 10 -10.01 -2.83 -27.42
N LEU A 11 -11.32 -3.05 -27.58
CA LEU A 11 -12.28 -2.95 -26.47
C LEU A 11 -12.21 -4.13 -25.48
N VAL A 12 -11.77 -5.32 -25.94
CA VAL A 12 -11.69 -6.53 -25.11
C VAL A 12 -10.47 -6.53 -24.20
N VAL A 13 -9.38 -5.86 -24.60
CA VAL A 13 -8.14 -5.79 -23.80
C VAL A 13 -8.31 -4.91 -22.55
N LEU A 14 -9.23 -3.94 -22.56
CA LEU A 14 -9.45 -3.04 -21.41
C LEU A 14 -10.26 -3.67 -20.26
N ALA A 15 -10.92 -4.82 -20.48
CA ALA A 15 -11.79 -5.45 -19.49
C ALA A 15 -11.07 -6.44 -18.54
N CYS A 16 -9.85 -6.89 -18.86
CA CYS A 16 -9.13 -7.88 -18.04
C CYS A 16 -8.23 -7.27 -16.94
N ALA A 17 -8.11 -5.95 -16.84
CA ALA A 17 -7.30 -5.32 -15.78
C ALA A 17 -8.03 -5.22 -14.42
N ALA A 18 -9.33 -5.54 -14.35
CA ALA A 18 -10.11 -5.41 -13.12
C ALA A 18 -10.00 -6.61 -12.16
N GLY A 19 -9.33 -7.70 -12.57
CA GLY A 19 -9.25 -8.97 -11.83
C GLY A 19 -7.93 -9.24 -11.11
N ALA A 20 -6.87 -8.48 -11.38
CA ALA A 20 -5.59 -8.58 -10.67
C ALA A 20 -5.59 -7.65 -9.45
N GLN A 21 -6.62 -7.77 -8.60
CA GLN A 21 -6.47 -7.34 -7.22
C GLN A 21 -5.63 -8.43 -6.56
N ASP A 22 -4.31 -8.29 -6.70
CA ASP A 22 -3.37 -9.06 -5.92
C ASP A 22 -3.88 -8.99 -4.48
N ARG A 23 -4.23 -10.15 -3.89
CA ARG A 23 -4.61 -10.18 -2.48
C ARG A 23 -3.32 -9.95 -1.72
N ILE A 24 -2.88 -8.68 -1.68
CA ILE A 24 -1.73 -8.24 -0.93
C ILE A 24 -2.03 -8.66 0.50
N ASP A 25 -1.24 -9.60 0.99
CA ASP A 25 -1.20 -9.97 2.39
C ASP A 25 -0.72 -8.74 3.16
N PRO A 26 -1.59 -8.11 3.99
CA PRO A 26 -1.25 -6.89 4.67
C PRO A 26 -0.07 -7.09 5.65
N ASP A 27 0.16 -8.30 6.14
CA ASP A 27 1.29 -8.60 7.02
C ASP A 27 2.60 -8.71 6.24
N ALA A 28 2.58 -9.35 5.07
CA ALA A 28 3.74 -9.39 4.16
C ALA A 28 4.14 -7.99 3.68
N GLU A 29 3.14 -7.15 3.41
CA GLU A 29 3.32 -5.75 3.02
C GLU A 29 3.95 -4.91 4.15
N ARG A 30 3.44 -5.05 5.38
CA ARG A 30 4.01 -4.42 6.58
C ARG A 30 5.46 -4.87 6.82
N ALA A 31 5.73 -6.17 6.71
CA ALA A 31 7.07 -6.71 6.85
C ALA A 31 8.04 -6.14 5.81
N ARG A 32 7.59 -5.99 4.55
CA ARG A 32 8.41 -5.34 3.52
C ARG A 32 8.71 -3.89 3.86
N ILE A 33 7.72 -3.12 4.30
CA ILE A 33 7.88 -1.72 4.71
C ILE A 33 8.89 -1.60 5.87
N ASP A 34 8.87 -2.52 6.83
CA ASP A 34 9.82 -2.55 7.95
C ASP A 34 11.25 -2.85 7.50
N ILE A 35 11.42 -3.78 6.56
CA ILE A 35 12.72 -4.08 5.92
C ILE A 35 13.24 -2.85 5.19
N GLU A 36 12.41 -2.20 4.37
CA GLU A 36 12.78 -1.00 3.62
C GLU A 36 13.14 0.17 4.55
N ARG A 37 12.40 0.33 5.65
CA ARG A 37 12.68 1.33 6.68
C ARG A 37 14.05 1.09 7.31
N SER A 38 14.34 -0.15 7.68
CA SER A 38 15.62 -0.55 8.26
C SER A 38 16.77 -0.33 7.27
N ALA A 39 16.56 -0.66 5.99
CA ALA A 39 17.53 -0.44 4.93
C ALA A 39 17.83 1.06 4.72
N ALA A 40 16.80 1.91 4.73
CA ALA A 40 16.95 3.36 4.62
C ALA A 40 17.75 3.96 5.78
N GLN A 41 17.50 3.50 7.01
CA GLN A 41 18.25 3.92 8.19
C GLN A 41 19.71 3.46 8.13
N ALA A 42 19.97 2.20 7.73
CA ALA A 42 21.31 1.68 7.55
C ALA A 42 22.09 2.44 6.47
N GLN A 43 21.42 2.79 5.36
CA GLN A 43 22.00 3.63 4.31
C GLN A 43 22.36 5.02 4.85
N PHE A 44 21.45 5.66 5.61
CA PHE A 44 21.73 6.95 6.23
C PHE A 44 22.95 6.89 7.18
N ALA A 45 23.08 5.84 8.00
CA ALA A 45 24.23 5.68 8.88
C ALA A 45 25.56 5.58 8.11
N ARG A 46 25.57 4.87 6.98
CA ARG A 46 26.74 4.81 6.08
C ARG A 46 27.04 6.18 5.45
N GLU A 47 26.01 6.88 4.98
CA GLU A 47 26.15 8.23 4.41
C GLU A 47 26.68 9.23 5.44
N GLU A 48 26.19 9.17 6.68
CA GLU A 48 26.64 10.05 7.76
C GLU A 48 28.13 9.81 8.07
N LEU A 49 28.59 8.56 8.09
CA LEU A 49 30.00 8.24 8.23
C LEU A 49 30.83 8.77 7.06
N ALA A 50 30.35 8.60 5.82
CA ALA A 50 31.02 9.11 4.63
C ALA A 50 31.09 10.65 4.62
N CYS A 51 30.08 11.35 5.16
CA CYS A 51 30.08 12.80 5.27
C CYS A 51 31.19 13.32 6.18
N ARG A 52 31.62 12.55 7.19
CA ARG A 52 32.71 12.97 8.11
C ARG A 52 34.05 13.15 7.41
N ALA A 53 34.26 12.50 6.27
CA ALA A 53 35.47 12.65 5.46
C ALA A 53 35.44 13.89 4.54
N ARG A 54 34.35 14.66 4.51
CA ARG A 54 34.18 15.82 3.65
C ARG A 54 34.44 17.11 4.40
N PHE A 55 34.79 18.16 3.66
CA PHE A 55 34.98 19.49 4.24
C PHE A 55 33.64 20.11 4.70
N ALA A 56 32.57 19.97 3.92
CA ALA A 56 31.23 20.46 4.23
C ALA A 56 30.38 19.38 4.93
N VAL A 57 30.81 18.92 6.11
CA VAL A 57 30.14 17.83 6.85
C VAL A 57 28.68 18.16 7.15
N ASN A 58 28.40 19.37 7.62
CA ASN A 58 27.05 19.79 8.03
C ASN A 58 26.06 19.75 6.86
N ASP A 59 26.43 20.34 5.72
CA ASP A 59 25.58 20.35 4.53
C ASP A 59 25.37 18.93 3.99
N CYS A 60 26.44 18.12 3.96
CA CYS A 60 26.36 16.72 3.56
C CYS A 60 25.38 15.91 4.44
N VAL A 61 25.48 16.05 5.75
CA VAL A 61 24.59 15.36 6.69
C VAL A 61 23.15 15.87 6.56
N ALA A 62 22.96 17.18 6.33
CA ALA A 62 21.64 17.76 6.11
C ALA A 62 20.95 17.22 4.85
N GLU A 63 21.69 17.05 3.75
CA GLU A 63 21.20 16.42 2.54
C GLU A 63 20.85 14.94 2.75
N ALA A 64 21.72 14.18 3.42
CA ALA A 64 21.47 12.78 3.76
C ALA A 64 20.21 12.62 4.62
N ARG A 65 20.00 13.51 5.61
CA ARG A 65 18.78 13.54 6.42
C ARG A 65 17.54 13.89 5.59
N THR A 66 17.67 14.79 4.62
CA THR A 66 16.57 15.15 3.72
C THR A 66 16.14 13.95 2.88
N ARG A 67 17.09 13.19 2.33
CA ARG A 67 16.80 11.94 1.61
C ARG A 67 16.14 10.90 2.50
N LEU A 68 16.66 10.70 3.72
CA LEU A 68 16.07 9.78 4.69
C LEU A 68 14.61 10.15 4.99
N ARG A 69 14.33 11.43 5.29
CA ARG A 69 12.97 11.90 5.58
C ARG A 69 12.03 11.67 4.42
N ALA A 70 12.47 11.95 3.18
CA ALA A 70 11.67 11.71 1.99
C ALA A 70 11.31 10.23 1.82
N MET A 71 12.29 9.33 2.02
CA MET A 71 12.07 7.89 1.95
C MET A 71 11.11 7.41 3.03
N LEU A 72 11.34 7.79 4.30
CA LEU A 72 10.48 7.41 5.42
C LEU A 72 9.05 7.94 5.25
N ALA A 73 8.88 9.15 4.72
CA ALA A 73 7.57 9.70 4.42
C ALA A 73 6.85 8.90 3.32
N ALA A 74 7.56 8.43 2.31
CA ALA A 74 6.98 7.56 1.28
C ALA A 74 6.52 6.21 1.85
N LEU A 75 7.36 5.56 2.65
CA LEU A 75 7.02 4.31 3.34
C LEU A 75 5.82 4.49 4.28
N ARG A 76 5.77 5.61 5.01
CA ARG A 76 4.64 5.93 5.89
C ARG A 76 3.32 6.04 5.12
N ARG A 77 3.33 6.63 3.91
CA ARG A 77 2.13 6.69 3.08
C ARG A 77 1.67 5.31 2.62
N GLN A 78 2.61 4.43 2.27
CA GLN A 78 2.28 3.04 1.91
C GLN A 78 1.61 2.33 3.09
N GLU A 79 2.22 2.39 4.28
CA GLU A 79 1.69 1.78 5.50
C GLU A 79 0.27 2.29 5.85
N LEU A 80 0.04 3.59 5.69
CA LEU A 80 -1.30 4.18 5.89
C LEU A 80 -2.33 3.64 4.89
N ALA A 81 -1.94 3.41 3.64
CA ALA A 81 -2.82 2.83 2.63
C ALA A 81 -3.21 1.40 3.01
N VAL A 82 -2.24 0.59 3.47
CA VAL A 82 -2.47 -0.79 3.95
C VAL A 82 -3.45 -0.80 5.12
N ASN A 83 -3.16 -0.01 6.15
CA ASN A 83 -4.01 0.07 7.35
C ASN A 83 -5.41 0.59 7.02
N THR A 84 -5.55 1.46 6.03
CA THR A 84 -6.85 1.97 5.60
C THR A 84 -7.65 0.90 4.86
N ALA A 85 -7.01 0.16 3.95
CA ALA A 85 -7.65 -0.95 3.25
C ALA A 85 -8.11 -2.05 4.20
N GLU A 86 -7.31 -2.38 5.22
CA GLU A 86 -7.66 -3.36 6.26
C GLU A 86 -8.90 -2.92 7.06
N ARG A 87 -8.90 -1.68 7.57
CA ARG A 87 -10.07 -1.13 8.29
C ARG A 87 -11.34 -1.14 7.45
N GLN A 88 -11.25 -0.87 6.15
CA GLN A 88 -12.39 -0.94 5.23
C GLN A 88 -12.93 -2.37 5.12
N ARG A 89 -12.03 -3.35 4.92
CA ARG A 89 -12.41 -4.78 4.84
C ARG A 89 -13.09 -5.26 6.11
N GLU A 90 -12.54 -4.94 7.28
CA GLU A 90 -13.14 -5.29 8.57
C GLU A 90 -14.50 -4.62 8.78
N GLY A 91 -14.63 -3.35 8.42
CA GLY A 91 -15.89 -2.61 8.49
C GLY A 91 -16.97 -3.22 7.60
N GLU A 92 -16.62 -3.61 6.38
CA GLU A 92 -17.53 -4.31 5.46
C GLU A 92 -17.92 -5.70 5.97
N ALA A 93 -16.97 -6.47 6.51
CA ALA A 93 -17.23 -7.79 7.08
C ALA A 93 -18.21 -7.68 8.26
N ARG A 94 -18.00 -6.72 9.17
CA ARG A 94 -18.90 -6.46 10.30
C ARG A 94 -20.29 -6.04 9.85
N ARG A 95 -20.39 -5.19 8.82
CA ARG A 95 -21.69 -4.78 8.25
C ARG A 95 -22.46 -5.99 7.70
N ARG A 96 -21.78 -6.87 6.96
CA ARG A 96 -22.39 -8.11 6.44
C ARG A 96 -22.90 -9.01 7.56
N GLU A 97 -22.11 -9.18 8.62
CA GLU A 97 -22.53 -9.97 9.79
C GLU A 97 -23.79 -9.40 10.45
N LEU A 98 -23.86 -8.07 10.62
CA LEU A 98 -25.03 -7.41 11.19
C LEU A 98 -26.27 -7.54 10.29
N ASP A 99 -26.10 -7.38 8.98
CA ASP A 99 -27.18 -7.53 8.01
C ASP A 99 -27.73 -8.97 7.98
N GLU A 100 -26.86 -9.98 8.10
CA GLU A 100 -27.23 -11.40 8.19
C GLU A 100 -28.01 -11.68 9.48
N ARG A 101 -27.50 -11.24 10.63
CA ARG A 101 -28.20 -11.36 11.93
C ARG A 101 -29.57 -10.67 11.92
N ALA A 102 -29.69 -9.50 11.28
CA ALA A 102 -30.94 -8.78 11.17
C ALA A 102 -31.97 -9.53 10.31
N ARG A 103 -31.52 -10.17 9.21
CA ARG A 103 -32.38 -11.02 8.38
C ARG A 103 -32.85 -12.26 9.13
N GLU A 104 -31.95 -12.91 9.87
CA GLU A 104 -32.29 -14.06 10.71
C GLU A 104 -33.33 -13.69 11.78
N ALA A 105 -33.08 -12.60 12.52
CA ALA A 105 -34.00 -12.11 13.55
C ALA A 105 -35.37 -11.69 12.99
N GLY A 106 -35.40 -11.07 11.81
CA GLY A 106 -36.64 -10.71 11.11
C GLY A 106 -37.39 -11.91 10.50
N SER A 107 -36.72 -13.04 10.31
CA SER A 107 -37.30 -14.29 9.79
C SER A 107 -37.79 -15.25 10.87
N ALA A 108 -37.46 -15.00 12.14
CA ALA A 108 -37.92 -15.82 13.26
C ALA A 108 -39.41 -15.54 13.54
N PRO A 109 -40.29 -16.57 13.59
CA PRO A 109 -41.69 -16.36 13.89
C PRO A 109 -41.83 -15.83 15.33
N VAL A 110 -42.50 -14.66 15.46
CA VAL A 110 -42.92 -14.11 16.75
C VAL A 110 -43.87 -15.13 17.39
N ARG A 111 -43.45 -15.71 18.53
CA ARG A 111 -44.23 -16.67 19.30
C ARG A 111 -45.20 -15.96 20.23
#